data_AF-C8WLW3-F1
#
_entry.id   AF-C8WLW3-F1
#
_cell.length_a   1.000
_cell.length_b   1.000
_cell.length_c   1.000
_cell.angle_alpha   90.00
_cell.angle_beta   90.00
_cell.angle_gamma   90.00
#
_symmetry.space_group_name_H-M   'P 1'
#
loop_
_entity.id
_entity.type
_entity.pdbx_description
1 polymer ?
#
loop_
_entity_poly.entity_id
_entity_poly.type
_entity_poly.pdbx_seq_one_letter_code
_entity_poly.pdbx_strand_id
1 'polypeptide(L)' 'MLDDGQNGMLASLGLPQSFDGLDDDALVRIEETLSTELQRHGINAKGDGLNEHGKACLRLIEAIPD' A
#
# COMPACT_ATOMS: atom_id res chain seq x y z
N MET A 1 3.12 -10.23 -9.01
CA MET A 1 2.84 -11.13 -7.88
C MET A 1 3.43 -10.49 -6.64
N LEU A 2 2.62 -10.28 -5.61
CA LEU A 2 3.04 -9.62 -4.38
C LEU A 2 3.89 -10.55 -3.52
N ASP A 3 4.89 -10.00 -2.82
CA ASP A 3 5.70 -10.76 -1.86
C ASP A 3 4.99 -10.94 -0.51
N ASP A 4 5.53 -11.80 0.37
CA ASP A 4 4.95 -12.09 1.69
C ASP A 4 4.84 -10.84 2.58
N GLY A 5 5.75 -9.87 2.41
CA GLY A 5 5.72 -8.61 3.15
C GLY A 5 4.58 -7.71 2.69
N GLN A 6 4.39 -7.58 1.38
CA GLN A 6 3.26 -6.89 0.77
C GLN A 6 1.92 -7.51 1.19
N ASN A 7 1.82 -8.84 1.15
CA ASN A 7 0.62 -9.57 1.55
C ASN A 7 0.31 -9.42 3.05
N GLY A 8 1.33 -9.41 3.90
CA GLY A 8 1.18 -9.17 5.33
C GLY A 8 0.69 -7.75 5.63
N MET A 9 1.22 -6.76 4.91
CA MET A 9 0.80 -5.37 5.05
C MET A 9 -0.65 -5.16 4.62
N LEU A 10 -1.04 -5.66 3.44
CA LEU A 10 -2.43 -5.58 2.96
C LEU A 10 -3.39 -6.23 3.97
N ALA A 11 -3.05 -7.42 4.49
CA ALA A 11 -3.86 -8.06 5.52
C ALA A 11 -4.00 -7.22 6.79
N SER A 12 -2.92 -6.57 7.24
CA SER A 12 -2.95 -5.72 8.44
C SER A 12 -3.85 -4.49 8.28
N LEU A 13 -4.06 -4.04 7.04
CA LEU A 13 -4.94 -2.93 6.67
C LEU A 13 -6.36 -3.40 6.32
N GLY A 14 -6.64 -4.70 6.37
CA GLY A 14 -7.93 -5.27 5.97
C GLY A 14 -8.18 -5.24 4.46
N LEU A 15 -7.13 -5.13 3.66
CA LEU A 15 -7.19 -5.05 2.20
C LEU A 15 -7.04 -6.43 1.55
N PRO A 16 -7.56 -6.62 0.31
CA PRO A 16 -7.32 -7.83 -0.47
C PRO A 16 -5.82 -8.05 -0.71
N GLN A 17 -5.39 -9.31 -0.60
CA GLN A 17 -3.99 -9.73 -0.83
C GLN A 17 -3.70 -10.08 -2.31
N SER A 18 -4.69 -9.89 -3.17
CA SER A 18 -4.56 -10.01 -4.62
C SER A 18 -5.40 -8.94 -5.28
N PHE A 19 -4.90 -8.41 -6.40
CA PHE A 19 -5.60 -7.44 -7.24
C PHE A 19 -6.33 -8.11 -8.41
N ASP A 20 -6.12 -9.42 -8.62
CA ASP A 20 -6.70 -10.15 -9.74
C ASP A 20 -8.23 -10.17 -9.66
N GLY A 21 -8.88 -9.67 -10.73
CA GLY A 21 -10.33 -9.67 -10.86
C GLY A 21 -11.06 -8.61 -10.02
N LEU A 22 -10.33 -7.67 -9.40
CA LEU A 22 -10.92 -6.46 -8.84
C LEU A 22 -11.32 -5.49 -9.96
N ASP A 23 -12.37 -4.73 -9.72
CA ASP A 23 -12.76 -3.61 -10.59
C ASP A 23 -11.95 -2.35 -10.28
N ASP A 24 -11.94 -1.41 -11.22
CA ASP A 24 -11.19 -0.14 -11.09
C ASP A 24 -11.56 0.61 -9.80
N ASP A 25 -12.84 0.61 -9.43
CA ASP A 25 -13.33 1.24 -8.20
C ASP A 25 -12.70 0.59 -6.94
N ALA A 26 -12.52 -0.73 -6.92
CA ALA A 26 -11.84 -1.41 -5.83
C ALA A 26 -10.34 -1.13 -5.81
N LEU A 27 -9.70 -1.05 -6.98
CA LEU A 27 -8.28 -0.69 -7.09
C LEU A 27 -8.03 0.73 -6.58
N VAL A 28 -8.88 1.70 -6.96
CA VAL A 28 -8.81 3.09 -6.47
C VAL A 28 -8.94 3.15 -4.94
N ARG A 29 -9.89 2.40 -4.36
CA ARG A 29 -10.05 2.37 -2.88
C ARG A 29 -8.82 1.80 -2.17
N ILE A 30 -8.15 0.81 -2.76
CA ILE A 30 -6.91 0.25 -2.23
C ILE A 30 -5.80 1.30 -2.29
N GLU A 31 -5.65 1.98 -3.43
CA GLU A 31 -4.67 3.06 -3.61
C GLU A 31 -4.89 4.21 -2.60
N GLU A 32 -6.13 4.65 -2.41
CA GLU A 32 -6.49 5.70 -1.45
C GLU A 32 -6.16 5.31 -0.01
N THR A 33 -6.43 4.05 0.35
CA THR A 33 -6.12 3.53 1.69
C THR A 33 -4.61 3.49 1.92
N LEU A 34 -3.84 2.96 0.96
CA LEU A 34 -2.38 2.90 1.04
C LEU A 34 -1.75 4.30 1.05
N SER A 35 -2.29 5.24 0.27
CA SER A 35 -1.85 6.63 0.23
C SER A 35 -2.10 7.33 1.57
N THR A 36 -3.27 7.10 2.18
CA THR A 36 -3.59 7.62 3.51
C THR A 36 -2.64 7.06 4.55
N GLU A 37 -2.37 5.75 4.50
CA GLU A 37 -1.44 5.08 5.42
C GLU A 37 0.00 5.63 5.27
N LEU A 38 0.44 5.83 4.02
CA LEU A 38 1.74 6.44 3.70
C LEU A 38 1.85 7.85 4.28
N GLN A 39 0.83 8.67 4.14
CA GLN A 39 0.83 10.04 4.66
C GLN A 39 0.84 10.10 6.19
N ARG A 40 0.13 9.17 6.85
CA ARG A 40 0.00 9.17 8.32
C ARG A 40 1.19 8.53 9.02
N HIS A 41 1.73 7.47 8.45
CA HIS A 41 2.69 6.60 9.12
C HIS A 41 3.98 6.37 8.32
N GLY A 42 4.04 6.82 7.06
CA GLY A 42 5.16 6.54 6.16
C GLY A 42 6.33 7.53 6.25
N ILE A 43 6.16 8.70 6.88
CA ILE A 43 7.22 9.70 7.01
C ILE A 43 8.18 9.31 8.16
N ASN A 44 9.48 9.40 7.91
CA ASN A 44 10.50 9.11 8.90
C ASN A 44 10.51 10.17 10.03
N ALA A 45 11.17 9.86 11.15
CA ALA A 45 11.23 10.76 12.30
C ALA A 45 11.91 12.11 12.02
N LYS A 46 12.72 12.20 10.95
CA LYS A 46 13.38 13.45 10.53
C LYS A 46 12.49 14.32 9.65
N GLY A 47 11.40 13.78 9.11
CA GLY A 47 10.51 14.48 8.19
C GLY A 47 11.08 14.71 6.79
N ASP A 48 12.22 14.10 6.45
CA ASP A 48 12.94 14.34 5.18
C ASP A 48 12.80 13.20 4.17
N GLY A 49 12.00 12.18 4.48
CA GLY A 49 11.76 11.05 3.59
C GLY A 49 10.89 9.97 4.20
N LEU A 50 10.80 8.84 3.48
CA LEU A 50 10.01 7.69 3.90
C LEU A 50 10.78 6.78 4.87
N ASN A 51 10.09 6.28 5.88
CA ASN A 51 10.53 5.14 6.68
C ASN A 51 10.24 3.82 5.95
N GLU A 52 10.54 2.68 6.57
CA GLU A 52 10.30 1.36 5.96
C GLU A 52 8.81 1.08 5.69
N HIS A 53 7.92 1.57 6.55
CA HIS A 53 6.47 1.46 6.36
C HIS A 53 6.00 2.26 5.15
N GLY A 54 6.46 3.50 5.00
CA GLY A 54 6.16 4.35 3.86
C GLY A 54 6.67 3.77 2.54
N LYS A 55 7.87 3.18 2.55
CA LYS A 55 8.41 2.46 1.38
C LYS A 55 7.56 1.25 1.03
N ALA A 56 7.05 0.53 2.01
CA ALA A 56 6.17 -0.61 1.79
C ALA A 56 4.82 -0.19 1.19
N CYS A 57 4.19 0.88 1.71
CA CYS A 57 3.00 1.48 1.09
C CYS A 57 3.27 1.86 -0.38
N LEU A 58 4.38 2.55 -0.64
CA LEU A 58 4.71 3.03 -1.98
C LEU A 58 4.88 1.88 -2.97
N ARG A 59 5.60 0.83 -2.60
CA ARG A 59 5.76 -0.37 -3.44
C ARG A 59 4.46 -1.10 -3.71
N LEU A 60 3.50 -1.05 -2.78
CA LEU A 60 2.18 -1.61 -2.98
C LEU A 60 1.36 -0.79 -3.97
N ILE A 61 1.40 0.53 -3.87
CA ILE A 61 0.76 1.45 -4.82
C ILE A 61 1.32 1.22 -6.23
N GLU A 62 2.64 1.15 -6.37
CA GLU A 62 3.32 0.85 -7.65
C GLU A 62 3.00 -0.54 -8.21
N ALA A 63 2.45 -1.45 -7.41
CA ALA A 63 2.07 -2.80 -7.82
C ALA A 63 0.58 -2.93 -8.19
N ILE A 64 -0.22 -1.88 -8.01
CA ILE A 64 -1.63 -1.84 -8.45
C ILE A 64 -1.64 -1.80 -9.99
N PRO A 65 -2.46 -2.63 -10.67
CA PRO A 65 -2.59 -2.59 -12.13
C PRO A 65 -3.18 -1.25 -12.59
N ASP A 66 -2.69 -0.76 -13.74
CA ASP A 66 -3.27 0.37 -14.48
C ASP A 66 -4.66 0.04 -15.06
#